data_AF-R9LXW6-F1
#
_entry.id   AF-R9LXW6-F1
#
_cell.length_a   1.000
_cell.length_b   1.000
_cell.length_c   1.000
_cell.angle_alpha   90.00
_cell.angle_beta   90.00
_cell.angle_gamma   90.00
#
_symmetry.space_group_name_H-M   'P 1'
#
loop_
_entity.id
_entity.type
_entity.pdbx_description
1 polymer ?
#
loop_
_entity_poly.entity_id
_entity_poly.type
_entity_poly.pdbx_seq_one_letter_code
_entity_poly.pdbx_strand_id
1 'polypeptide(L)' 'MPLKQKLTDEDRDEITKDVDDLDANYIQQMKEAGIDEDLLEQFRDLSIALGKERGQD' A
#
# COMPACT_ATOMS: atom_id res chain seq x y z
N MET A 1 1.33 14.42 7.57
CA MET A 1 2.72 14.30 8.05
C MET A 1 3.57 13.83 6.88
N PRO A 2 4.76 14.38 6.63
CA PRO A 2 5.68 13.77 5.67
C PRO A 2 6.17 12.43 6.25
N LEU A 3 6.09 11.36 5.46
CA LEU A 3 6.67 10.06 5.81
C LEU A 3 8.19 10.24 5.92
N LYS A 4 8.72 10.08 7.13
CA LYS A 4 10.16 10.23 7.41
C LYS A 4 10.97 8.95 7.12
N GLN A 5 10.29 7.84 6.84
CA GLN A 5 10.89 6.56 6.47
C GLN A 5 10.41 6.17 5.09
N LYS A 6 11.36 5.84 4.19
CA LYS A 6 11.07 5.06 2.98
C LYS A 6 10.98 3.61 3.41
N LEU A 7 9.92 2.91 2.99
CA LEU A 7 9.85 1.46 3.11
C LEU A 7 10.91 0.86 2.20
N THR A 8 11.75 -0.03 2.73
CA THR A 8 12.66 -0.82 1.89
C THR A 8 11.92 -2.04 1.34
N ASP A 9 12.40 -2.63 0.25
CA ASP A 9 11.77 -3.83 -0.34
C ASP A 9 11.74 -5.03 0.63
N GLU A 10 12.63 -5.04 1.63
CA GLU A 10 12.65 -6.05 2.70
C GLU A 10 11.54 -5.83 3.75
N ASP A 11 11.01 -4.60 3.86
CA ASP A 11 9.91 -4.24 4.77
C ASP A 11 8.52 -4.41 4.13
N ARG A 12 8.48 -4.74 2.83
CA ARG A 12 7.25 -4.88 2.05
C ARG A 12 6.77 -6.33 2.07
N ASP A 13 5.64 -6.55 2.72
CA ASP A 13 4.93 -7.83 2.71
C ASP A 13 4.33 -8.10 1.31
N GLU A 14 3.86 -9.34 1.08
CA GLU A 14 3.28 -9.76 -0.21
C GLU A 14 2.11 -8.87 -0.68
N ILE A 15 1.39 -8.25 0.26
CA ILE A 15 0.29 -7.32 0.00
C ILE A 15 0.79 -5.93 -0.41
N THR A 16 1.95 -5.44 0.06
CA THR A 16 2.38 -4.04 -0.19
C THR A 16 3.47 -3.89 -1.25
N LYS A 17 4.04 -5.00 -1.75
CA LYS A 17 5.17 -5.01 -2.69
C LYS A 17 4.96 -4.16 -3.95
N ASP A 18 3.76 -4.15 -4.52
CA ASP A 18 3.45 -3.49 -5.80
C ASP A 18 2.76 -2.11 -5.63
N VAL A 19 2.63 -1.63 -4.39
CA VAL A 19 1.92 -0.41 -4.03
C VAL A 19 2.91 0.75 -3.82
N ASP A 20 2.53 2.00 -4.03
CA ASP A 20 3.42 3.12 -3.70
C ASP A 20 3.73 3.21 -2.19
N ASP A 21 4.78 3.94 -1.81
CA ASP A 21 5.24 4.01 -0.42
C ASP A 21 4.17 4.55 0.56
N LEU A 22 3.31 5.46 0.09
CA LEU A 22 2.29 6.10 0.94
C LEU A 22 1.12 5.15 1.17
N ASP A 23 0.62 4.56 0.11
CA ASP A 23 -0.46 3.60 0.14
C ASP A 23 -0.03 2.30 0.86
N ALA A 24 1.21 1.85 0.67
CA ALA A 24 1.79 0.72 1.41
C ALA A 24 1.79 0.99 2.93
N ASN A 25 2.19 2.19 3.35
CA ASN A 25 2.16 2.56 4.78
C ASN A 25 0.72 2.57 5.33
N TYR A 26 -0.24 3.01 4.52
CA TYR A 26 -1.64 3.04 4.93
C TYR A 26 -2.23 1.63 5.08
N ILE A 27 -1.91 0.73 4.15
CA ILE A 27 -2.28 -0.69 4.22
C ILE A 27 -1.66 -1.35 5.47
N GLN A 28 -0.40 -1.05 5.80
CA GLN A 28 0.23 -1.52 7.04
C GLN A 28 -0.54 -1.05 8.29
N GLN A 29 -0.91 0.23 8.37
CA GLN A 29 -1.70 0.74 9.50
C GLN A 29 -3.06 0.06 9.62
N MET A 30 -3.73 -0.24 8.50
CA MET A 30 -4.99 -1.00 8.52
C MET A 30 -4.80 -2.44 8.99
N LYS A 31 -3.72 -3.11 8.55
CA LYS A 31 -3.36 -4.45 9.01
C LYS A 31 -3.12 -4.47 10.52
N GLU A 32 -2.37 -3.50 11.04
CA GLU A 32 -2.13 -3.33 12.48
C GLU A 32 -3.42 -3.04 13.26
N ALA A 33 -4.39 -2.37 12.64
CA ALA A 33 -5.71 -2.13 13.20
C ALA A 33 -6.63 -3.37 13.18
N GLY A 34 -6.17 -4.49 12.63
CA GLY A 34 -6.93 -5.75 12.56
C GLY A 34 -7.99 -5.77 11.46
N ILE A 35 -7.80 -4.99 10.39
CA ILE A 35 -8.66 -5.06 9.20
C ILE A 35 -8.46 -6.41 8.51
N ASP A 36 -9.56 -6.93 7.98
CA ASP A 36 -9.62 -8.20 7.27
C ASP A 36 -8.68 -8.24 6.05
N GLU A 37 -7.97 -9.36 5.88
CA GLU A 37 -6.94 -9.52 4.86
C GLU A 37 -7.50 -9.43 3.44
N ASP A 38 -8.68 -10.01 3.18
CA ASP A 38 -9.34 -9.94 1.86
C ASP A 38 -9.75 -8.49 1.52
N LEU A 39 -10.05 -7.67 2.54
CA LEU A 39 -10.34 -6.25 2.36
C LEU A 39 -9.06 -5.44 2.06
N LEU A 40 -7.93 -5.80 2.69
CA LEU A 40 -6.63 -5.19 2.40
C LEU A 40 -6.16 -5.50 0.97
N GLU A 41 -6.40 -6.72 0.49
CA GLU A 41 -6.10 -7.10 -0.90
C GLU A 41 -6.90 -6.26 -1.90
N GLN A 42 -8.19 -6.07 -1.66
CA GLN A 42 -9.03 -5.20 -2.49
C GLN A 42 -8.53 -3.75 -2.50
N PHE A 43 -8.10 -3.24 -1.34
CA PHE A 43 -7.54 -1.89 -1.24
C PHE A 43 -6.22 -1.76 -2.02
N ARG A 44 -5.34 -2.77 -1.93
CA ARG A 44 -4.12 -2.83 -2.75
C ARG A 44 -4.45 -2.81 -4.24
N ASP A 45 -5.39 -3.63 -4.70
CA ASP A 45 -5.72 -3.70 -6.12
C ASP A 45 -6.27 -2.36 -6.64
N LEU A 46 -7.07 -1.66 -5.83
CA LEU A 46 -7.52 -0.29 -6.10
C LEU A 46 -6.37 0.71 -6.17
N SER A 47 -5.45 0.69 -5.20
CA SER A 47 -4.26 1.57 -5.19
C SER A 47 -3.40 1.38 -6.44
N ILE A 48 -3.16 0.13 -6.86
CA ILE A 48 -2.42 -0.18 -8.09
C ILE A 48 -3.15 0.35 -9.33
N ALA A 49 -4.47 0.15 -9.41
CA ALA A 49 -5.27 0.62 -10.54
C ALA A 49 -5.25 2.14 -10.66
N LEU A 50 -5.44 2.86 -9.55
CA LEU A 50 -5.40 4.33 -9.51
C LEU A 50 -4.01 4.88 -9.78
N GLY A 51 -2.95 4.23 -9.27
CA GLY A 51 -1.57 4.61 -9.57
C GLY A 51 -1.24 4.50 -11.06
N LYS A 52 -1.74 3.46 -11.74
CA LYS A 52 -1.60 3.29 -13.20
C LYS A 52 -2.32 4.40 -13.98
N GLU A 53 -3.51 4.80 -13.54
CA GLU A 53 -4.26 5.89 -14.17
C GLU A 53 -3.55 7.24 -14.01
N ARG A 54 -2.98 7.53 -12.83
CA ARG A 54 -2.25 8.77 -12.54
C ARG A 54 -0.89 8.88 -13.25
N GLY A 55 -0.30 7.75 -13.65
CA GLY A 55 0.95 7.68 -14.41
C GLY A 55 0.77 7.75 -15.93
N GLN A 56 -0.46 7.92 -16.44
CA GLN A 56 -0.78 7.99 -17.87
C GLN A 56 -0.88 9.42 -18.44
N ASP A 57 -0.42 10.44 -17.71
CA ASP A 57 -0.23 11.82 -18.22
C ASP A 57 1.20 12.06 -18.76
#